data_AF-A0A9D5RVT6-F1
#
_entry.id   AF-A0A9D5RVT6-F1
#
_cell.length_a   1.000
_cell.length_b   1.000
_cell.length_c   1.000
_cell.angle_alpha   90.00
_cell.angle_beta   90.00
_cell.angle_gamma   90.00
#
_symmetry.space_group_name_H-M   'P 1'
#
loop_
_entity.id
_entity.type
_entity.pdbx_description
1 polymer ?
#
loop_
_entity_poly.entity_id
_entity_poly.type
_entity_poly.pdbx_seq_one_letter_code
_entity_poly.pdbx_strand_id
1 'polypeptide(L)' 'MPRERKDGHYINLRIDRTLYDRFSKYCDQEERTKTAALERMLRAYLDAYEKQKNAGTPGRL' A
#
# COMPACT_ATOMS: atom_id res chain seq x y z
N MET A 1 26.57 0.34 17.08
CA MET A 1 26.05 -0.81 16.29
C MET A 1 25.76 -0.31 14.89
N PRO A 2 26.24 -0.98 13.82
CA PRO A 2 25.83 -0.63 12.46
C PRO A 2 24.31 -0.80 12.38
N ARG A 3 23.59 0.30 12.11
CA ARG A 3 22.14 0.24 11.92
C ARG A 3 21.90 -0.65 10.69
N GLU A 4 21.23 -1.78 10.88
CA GLU A 4 20.69 -2.57 9.77
C GLU A 4 19.99 -1.61 8.81
N ARG A 5 20.43 -1.63 7.54
CA ARG A 5 19.78 -0.82 6.52
C ARG A 5 18.35 -1.32 6.43
N LYS A 6 17.38 -0.41 6.59
CA LYS A 6 15.96 -0.73 6.38
C LYS A 6 15.84 -1.30 4.98
N ASP A 7 15.48 -2.57 4.87
CA ASP A 7 15.32 -3.31 3.62
C ASP A 7 14.04 -2.82 2.93
N GLY A 8 14.16 -1.70 2.23
CA GLY A 8 13.05 -0.97 1.61
C GLY A 8 13.34 -0.66 0.16
N HIS A 9 12.32 -0.79 -0.70
CA HIS A 9 12.40 -0.42 -2.10
C HIS A 9 11.67 0.89 -2.36
N TYR A 10 12.25 1.77 -3.19
CA TYR A 10 11.59 2.99 -3.62
C TYR A 10 10.54 2.67 -4.69
N ILE A 11 9.31 3.11 -4.45
CA ILE A 11 8.21 2.99 -5.42
C ILE A 11 8.04 4.36 -6.09
N ASN A 12 8.38 4.45 -7.38
CA ASN A 12 8.14 5.65 -8.18
C ASN A 12 6.96 5.39 -9.12
N LEU A 13 5.82 6.02 -8.84
CA LEU A 13 4.59 5.86 -9.59
C LEU A 13 4.00 7.21 -9.95
N ARG A 14 3.44 7.31 -11.16
CA ARG A 14 2.61 8.44 -11.56
C ARG A 14 1.16 8.11 -11.23
N ILE A 15 0.59 8.84 -10.28
CA ILE A 15 -0.80 8.68 -9.82
C ILE A 15 -1.60 9.90 -10.27
N ASP A 16 -2.91 9.72 -10.48
CA ASP A 16 -3.83 10.83 -10.71
C ASP A 16 -3.74 11.89 -9.60
N ARG A 17 -3.80 13.16 -9.97
CA ARG A 17 -3.65 14.30 -9.05
C ARG A 17 -4.75 14.33 -7.99
N THR A 18 -6.00 14.06 -8.39
CA THR A 18 -7.15 14.10 -7.49
C THR A 18 -7.08 12.97 -6.48
N LEU A 19 -6.65 11.79 -6.93
CA LEU A 19 -6.41 10.65 -6.05
C LEU A 19 -5.27 10.93 -5.06
N TYR A 20 -4.17 11.54 -5.52
CA TYR A 20 -3.05 11.91 -4.64
C TYR A 20 -3.45 12.93 -3.57
N ASP A 21 -4.25 13.95 -3.93
CA ASP A 21 -4.75 14.94 -2.97
C ASP A 21 -5.61 14.28 -1.88
N ARG A 22 -6.52 13.38 -2.30
CA ARG A 22 -7.35 12.61 -1.37
C ARG A 22 -6.51 11.73 -0.44
N PHE A 23 -5.48 11.08 -0.98
CA PHE A 23 -4.53 10.29 -0.20
C PHE A 23 -3.72 11.15 0.78
N SER A 24 -3.28 12.35 0.37
CA SER A 24 -2.55 13.25 1.27
C SER A 24 -3.44 13.69 2.43
N LYS A 25 -4.69 14.10 2.16
CA LYS A 25 -5.66 14.47 3.21
C LYS A 25 -5.90 13.33 4.20
N TYR A 26 -6.03 12.10 3.71
CA TYR A 26 -6.16 10.92 4.57
C TYR A 26 -4.94 10.75 5.49
N CYS A 27 -3.71 10.95 4.97
CA CYS A 27 -2.50 10.83 5.77
C CYS A 27 -2.41 11.91 6.86
N ASP A 28 -2.81 13.14 6.54
CA ASP A 28 -2.89 14.24 7.49
C ASP A 28 -3.92 13.97 8.60
N GLN A 29 -5.08 13.39 8.26
CA GLN A 29 -6.13 13.06 9.24
C GLN A 29 -5.75 11.92 10.20
N GLU A 30 -5.05 10.90 9.71
CA GLU A 30 -4.62 9.75 10.51
C GLU A 30 -3.30 9.99 11.27
N GLU A 31 -2.70 11.18 11.14
CA GLU A 31 -1.37 11.53 11.69
C GLU A 31 -0.29 10.51 11.30
N ARG A 32 -0.31 10.05 10.04
CA ARG A 32 0.65 9.06 9.51
C ARG A 32 1.44 9.60 8.33
N THR A 33 2.66 9.08 8.18
CA THR A 33 3.45 9.35 6.98
C THR A 33 2.81 8.67 5.77
N LYS A 34 2.95 9.31 4.60
CA LYS A 34 2.48 8.77 3.32
C LYS A 34 3.00 7.34 3.09
N THR A 35 4.26 7.07 3.41
CA THR A 35 4.85 5.73 3.29
C THR A 35 4.10 4.71 4.15
N ALA A 36 3.90 4.99 5.44
CA ALA A 36 3.23 4.06 6.35
C ALA A 36 1.75 3.84 5.99
N ALA A 37 1.04 4.90 5.56
CA ALA A 37 -0.32 4.80 5.07
C ALA A 37 -0.41 3.93 3.80
N LEU A 38 0.50 4.14 2.85
CA LEU A 38 0.56 3.36 1.62
C LEU A 38 0.88 1.89 1.88
N GLU A 39 1.87 1.60 2.72
CA GLU A 39 2.23 0.23 3.12
C GLU A 39 1.04 -0.49 3.75
N ARG A 40 0.31 0.17 4.66
CA ARG A 40 -0.89 -0.39 5.30
C ARG A 40 -1.98 -0.73 4.29
N MET A 41 -2.27 0.20 3.36
CA MET A 41 -3.28 -0.01 2.32
C MET A 41 -2.89 -1.14 1.36
N LEU A 42 -1.64 -1.15 0.89
CA LEU A 42 -1.11 -2.18 0.00
C LEU A 42 -1.19 -3.56 0.66
N ARG A 43 -0.77 -3.66 1.93
CA ARG A 43 -0.80 -4.92 2.66
C ARG A 43 -2.22 -5.45 2.85
N ALA A 44 -3.15 -4.58 3.27
CA ALA A 44 -4.55 -4.96 3.41
C ALA A 44 -5.18 -5.43 2.08
N TYR A 45 -4.85 -4.77 0.97
CA TYR A 45 -5.32 -5.16 -0.36
C TYR A 45 -4.74 -6.50 -0.81
N LEU A 46 -3.43 -6.69 -0.68
CA LEU A 46 -2.75 -7.94 -1.06
C LEU A 46 -3.22 -9.11 -0.20
N ASP A 47 -3.31 -8.95 1.12
CA ASP A 47 -3.81 -9.97 2.03
C ASP A 47 -5.25 -10.40 1.64
N ALA A 48 -6.10 -9.43 1.29
CA ALA A 48 -7.47 -9.72 0.84
C ALA A 48 -7.51 -10.40 -0.53
N TYR A 49 -6.62 -10.01 -1.45
CA TYR A 49 -6.50 -10.62 -2.78
C TYR A 49 -6.00 -12.06 -2.69
N GLU A 50 -5.00 -12.32 -1.85
CA GLU A 50 -4.47 -13.66 -1.61
C GLU A 50 -5.49 -14.58 -0.94
N LYS A 51 -6.25 -14.05 0.05
CA LYS A 51 -7.36 -14.80 0.65
C LYS A 51 -8.43 -15.17 -0.38
N GLN A 52 -8.80 -14.26 -1.27
CA GLN A 52 -9.76 -14.53 -2.34
C GLN A 52 -9.23 -15.57 -3.33
N LYS A 53 -7.96 -15.47 -3.73
CA LYS A 53 -7.30 -16.43 -4.63
C LYS A 53 -7.20 -17.83 -4.01
N ASN A 54 -6.89 -17.91 -2.72
CA ASN A 54 -6.70 -19.18 -1.99
C ASN A 54 -8.02 -19.80 -1.53
N ALA A 55 -9.10 -19.02 -1.40
CA ALA A 55 -10.44 -19.51 -1.04
C ALA A 55 -11.19 -20.20 -2.20
N GLY A 56 -10.59 -20.28 -3.40
CA GLY A 56 -11.04 -21.14 -4.50
C GLY A 56 -11.92 -20.44 -5.53
N THR A 57 -11.34 -20.15 -6.70
CA THR A 57 -12.05 -20.34 -7.98
C THR A 57 -11.04 -20.63 -9.10
N PRO A 58 -11.08 -21.80 -9.75
CA PRO A 58 -10.55 -21.96 -11.09
C PRO A 58 -11.41 -21.15 -12.07
N GLY A 59 -10.78 -20.21 -12.78
CA GLY A 59 -11.36 -19.56 -13.95
C GLY A 59 -12.08 -18.23 -13.70
N ARG A 60 -11.41 -17.14 -14.06
CA ARG A 60 -12.01 -16.07 -14.87
C ARG A 60 -10.93 -15.15 -15.46
N LEU A 61 -10.54 -15.47 -16.69
CA LEU A 61 -10.54 -14.55 -17.82
C LEU A 61 -11.25 -15.28 -18.95
#